data_AF-A0A257CBR4-F1
#
_entry.id   AF-A0A257CBR4-F1
#
_cell.length_a   1.000
_cell.length_b   1.000
_cell.length_c   1.000
_cell.angle_alpha   90.00
_cell.angle_beta   90.00
_cell.angle_gamma   90.00
#
_symmetry.space_group_name_H-M   'P 1'
#
loop_
_entity.id
_entity.type
_entity.pdbx_description
1 polymer ?
#
loop_
_entity_poly.entity_id
_entity_poly.type
_entity_poly.pdbx_seq_one_letter_code
_entity_poly.pdbx_strand_id
1 'polypeptide(L)' 'MPNLNDQPADQARIVASLASECHAPVAEVAALYEQECSALASWARTTQYLHIFAARKVRELLMGQGQEARADLATRVAA' A
#
# COMPACT_ATOMS: atom_id res chain seq x y z
N MET A 1 -2.02 -20.40 20.48
CA MET A 1 -2.08 -18.97 20.12
C MET A 1 -2.98 -18.86 18.89
N PRO A 2 -4.13 -18.19 18.94
CA PRO A 2 -4.96 -18.02 17.76
C PRO A 2 -4.20 -17.17 16.73
N ASN A 3 -4.17 -17.67 15.50
CA ASN A 3 -3.51 -17.08 14.35
C ASN A 3 -4.29 -15.82 13.94
N LEU A 4 -3.64 -14.64 13.99
CA LEU A 4 -4.26 -13.33 13.70
C LEU A 4 -4.50 -13.07 12.20
N ASN A 5 -4.29 -14.06 11.33
CA ASN A 5 -4.28 -13.89 9.87
C ASN A 5 -5.60 -14.27 9.16
N ASP A 6 -6.66 -14.67 9.88
CA ASP A 6 -7.87 -15.25 9.27
C ASP A 6 -9.16 -14.45 9.53
N GLN A 7 -9.11 -13.11 9.63
CA GLN A 7 -10.33 -12.32 9.77
C GLN A 7 -10.51 -11.23 8.69
N PRO A 8 -11.58 -11.31 7.88
CA PRO A 8 -12.02 -10.24 6.97
C PRO A 8 -12.20 -8.88 7.67
N ALA A 9 -12.43 -8.89 8.98
CA ALA A 9 -12.60 -7.71 9.80
C ALA A 9 -11.32 -6.85 9.91
N ASP A 10 -10.12 -7.43 9.79
CA ASP A 10 -8.88 -6.67 9.87
C ASP A 10 -8.47 -6.06 8.53
N GLN A 11 -8.78 -6.73 7.40
CA GLN A 11 -8.55 -6.16 6.07
C GLN A 11 -9.31 -4.86 5.86
N ALA A 12 -10.60 -4.83 6.23
CA ALA A 12 -11.42 -3.63 6.07
C ALA A 12 -10.86 -2.44 6.88
N ARG A 13 -10.32 -2.69 8.08
CA ARG A 13 -9.68 -1.66 8.91
C ARG A 13 -8.38 -1.14 8.28
N ILE A 14 -7.55 -2.04 7.74
CA ILE A 14 -6.30 -1.69 7.08
C ILE A 14 -6.58 -0.85 5.82
N VAL A 15 -7.52 -1.27 4.98
CA VAL A 15 -7.93 -0.53 3.78
C VAL A 15 -8.49 0.84 4.13
N ALA A 16 -9.33 0.95 5.17
CA ALA A 16 -9.87 2.24 5.61
C ALA A 16 -8.78 3.18 6.14
N SER A 17 -7.81 2.68 6.91
CA SER A 17 -6.65 3.47 7.36
C SER A 17 -5.84 3.97 6.17
N LEU A 18 -5.52 3.07 5.22
CA LEU A 18 -4.76 3.42 4.02
C LEU A 18 -5.48 4.45 3.15
N ALA A 19 -6.80 4.31 2.96
CA ALA A 19 -7.61 5.26 2.22
C ALA A 19 -7.61 6.65 2.88
N SER A 20 -7.72 6.69 4.21
CA SER A 20 -7.64 7.93 4.98
C SER A 20 -6.24 8.57 4.91
N GLU A 21 -5.18 7.79 5.06
CA GLU A 21 -3.80 8.28 5.00
C GLU A 21 -3.42 8.80 3.61
N CYS A 22 -3.86 8.10 2.57
CA CYS A 22 -3.50 8.38 1.18
C CYS A 22 -4.49 9.32 0.49
N HIS A 23 -5.56 9.75 1.16
CA HIS A 23 -6.65 10.56 0.59
C HIS A 23 -7.21 9.96 -0.70
N ALA A 24 -7.34 8.63 -0.74
CA ALA A 24 -7.76 7.87 -1.91
C ALA A 24 -9.10 7.16 -1.67
N PRO A 25 -9.88 6.85 -2.73
CA PRO A 25 -11.12 6.10 -2.60
C PRO A 25 -10.88 4.70 -2.02
N VAL A 26 -11.67 4.32 -1.00
CA VAL A 26 -11.60 3.01 -0.34
C VAL A 26 -11.67 1.84 -1.34
N ALA A 27 -12.48 1.97 -2.40
CA ALA A 27 -12.62 0.94 -3.42
C ALA A 27 -11.34 0.73 -4.24
N GLU A 28 -10.62 1.81 -4.55
CA GLU A 28 -9.35 1.75 -5.29
C GLU A 28 -8.24 1.15 -4.43
N VAL A 29 -8.18 1.56 -3.15
CA VAL A 29 -7.24 1.02 -2.17
C VAL A 29 -7.51 -0.46 -1.89
N ALA A 30 -8.77 -0.90 -1.86
CA ALA A 30 -9.14 -2.30 -1.69
C ALA A 30 -8.64 -3.18 -2.84
N ALA A 31 -8.85 -2.73 -4.09
CA ALA A 31 -8.41 -3.46 -5.28
C ALA A 31 -6.89 -3.60 -5.34
N LEU A 32 -6.16 -2.51 -5.05
CA LEU A 32 -4.69 -2.52 -4.96
C LEU A 32 -4.19 -3.44 -3.85
N TYR A 33 -4.82 -3.39 -2.67
CA TYR A 33 -4.46 -4.25 -1.55
C TYR A 33 -4.60 -5.75 -1.89
N GLU A 34 -5.70 -6.13 -2.52
CA GLU A 34 -5.96 -7.52 -2.93
C GLU A 34 -5.00 -8.01 -4.02
N GLN A 35 -4.69 -7.15 -4.99
CA GLN A 35 -3.71 -7.43 -6.05
C GLN A 35 -2.32 -7.69 -5.47
N GLU A 36 -1.85 -6.83 -4.56
CA GLU A 36 -0.54 -6.97 -3.93
C GLU A 36 -0.48 -8.18 -3.01
N CYS A 37 -1.55 -8.47 -2.24
CA CYS A 37 -1.64 -9.70 -1.45
C CYS A 37 -1.56 -10.95 -2.30
N SER A 38 -2.23 -10.97 -3.45
CA SER A 38 -2.22 -12.10 -4.39
C SER A 38 -0.85 -12.29 -5.04
N ALA A 39 -0.22 -11.20 -5.48
CA ALA A 39 1.13 -11.21 -6.01
C ALA A 39 2.11 -11.74 -4.96
N LEU A 40 2.05 -11.24 -3.74
CA LEU A 40 2.92 -11.67 -2.66
C LEU A 40 2.69 -13.13 -2.23
N ALA A 41 1.44 -13.61 -2.25
CA ALA A 41 1.11 -15.00 -1.97
C ALA A 41 1.69 -15.96 -3.02
N SER A 42 1.84 -15.51 -4.27
CA SER A 42 2.45 -16.32 -5.33
C SER A 42 3.96 -16.51 -5.20
N TRP A 43 4.66 -15.65 -4.43
CA TRP A 43 6.12 -15.70 -4.27
C TRP A 43 6.60 -16.09 -2.87
N ALA A 44 5.72 -16.11 -1.85
CA ALA A 44 6.14 -16.32 -0.47
C ALA A 44 5.84 -17.73 0.05
N ARG A 45 6.91 -18.47 0.40
CA ARG A 45 6.81 -19.74 1.16
C ARG A 45 6.31 -19.54 2.61
N THR A 46 6.26 -18.29 3.06
CA THR A 46 5.68 -17.86 4.35
C THR A 46 4.85 -16.58 4.12
N THR A 47 3.54 -16.73 4.00
CA THR A 47 2.58 -15.66 3.68
C THR A 47 2.28 -14.72 4.85
N GLN A 48 2.85 -14.97 6.04
CA GLN A 48 2.48 -14.26 7.27
C GLN A 48 2.90 -12.78 7.30
N TYR A 49 3.83 -12.35 6.45
CA TYR A 49 4.38 -10.97 6.48
C TYR A 49 4.07 -10.14 5.24
N LEU A 50 3.23 -10.64 4.33
CA LEU A 50 2.98 -9.98 3.04
C LEU A 50 2.37 -8.59 3.19
N HIS A 51 1.52 -8.39 4.20
CA HIS A 51 0.93 -7.10 4.51
C HIS A 51 1.96 -6.02 4.84
N ILE A 52 3.08 -6.37 5.49
CA ILE A 52 4.17 -5.43 5.81
C ILE A 52 4.86 -4.97 4.53
N PHE A 53 5.14 -5.91 3.62
CA PHE A 53 5.76 -5.61 2.34
C PHE A 53 4.85 -4.79 1.43
N ALA A 54 3.56 -5.15 1.34
CA ALA A 54 2.56 -4.39 0.58
C ALA A 54 2.44 -2.95 1.11
N ALA A 55 2.29 -2.76 2.42
CA ALA A 55 2.16 -1.43 3.01
C ALA A 55 3.41 -0.55 2.82
N ARG A 56 4.60 -1.16 2.80
CA ARG A 56 5.83 -0.43 2.48
C ARG A 56 5.88 -0.03 1.00
N LYS A 57 5.53 -0.94 0.10
CA LYS A 57 5.56 -0.69 -1.34
C LYS A 57 4.56 0.40 -1.77
N VAL A 58 3.36 0.36 -1.22
CA VAL A 58 2.32 1.39 -1.45
C VAL A 58 2.81 2.77 -1.00
N ARG A 59 3.42 2.87 0.19
CA ARG A 59 4.01 4.14 0.65
C ARG A 59 5.13 4.63 -0.26
N GLU A 60 6.03 3.75 -0.69
CA GLU A 60 7.12 4.12 -1.59
C GLU A 60 6.62 4.61 -2.95
N LEU A 61 5.56 4.00 -3.50
CA LEU A 61 4.96 4.44 -4.75
C LEU A 61 4.26 5.80 -4.61
N LEU A 62 3.43 5.96 -3.58
CA LEU A 62 2.68 7.20 -3.35
C LEU A 62 3.59 8.37 -2.94
N MET A 63 4.63 8.13 -2.16
CA MET A 63 5.58 9.17 -1.75
C MET A 63 6.68 9.42 -2.78
N GLY A 64 7.10 8.40 -3.53
CA GLY A 64 8.06 8.52 -4.63
C GLY A 64 7.52 9.34 -5.80
N GLN A 65 6.21 9.22 -6.10
CA GLN A 65 5.53 10.08 -7.08
C GLN A 65 5.47 11.56 -6.64
N GLY A 66 5.55 11.84 -5.33
CA GLY A 66 5.69 13.20 -4.80
C GLY A 66 7.11 13.77 -4.90
N GLN A 67 8.14 12.92 -4.93
CA GLN A 67 9.53 13.34 -5.04
C GLN A 67 9.93 13.64 -6.50
N GLU A 68 9.46 12.85 -7.47
CA GLU A 68 9.67 13.15 -8.90
C GLU A 68 8.93 14.44 -9.30
N ALA A 69 7.70 14.64 -8.84
CA ALA A 69 6.95 15.87 -9.08
C ALA A 69 7.59 17.11 -8.41
N ARG A 70 8.17 16.97 -7.21
CA ARG A 70 8.90 18.08 -6.55
C ARG A 70 10.26 18.35 -7.17
N ALA A 71 10.95 17.33 -7.67
CA ALA A 71 12.21 17.51 -8.39
C ALA A 71 11.99 18.25 -9.71
N ASP A 72 10.96 17.88 -10.48
CA ASP A 72 10.61 18.55 -11.75
C ASP A 72 10.19 20.02 -11.53
N LEU A 73 9.42 20.31 -10.48
CA LEU A 73 9.03 21.69 -10.14
C LEU A 73 10.22 22.52 -9.64
N ALA A 74 11.12 21.94 -8.84
CA ALA A 74 12.34 22.61 -8.38
C ALA A 74 13.30 22.93 -9.54
N THR A 75 13.40 22.03 -10.54
CA THR A 75 14.19 22.26 -11.75
C THR A 75 13.59 23.35 -12.64
N ARG A 76 12.26 23.52 -12.67
CA ARG A 76 11.58 24.52 -13.50
C ARG A 76 11.52 25.93 -12.90
N VAL A 77 11.65 26.07 -11.58
CA VAL A 77 11.68 27.39 -10.90
C VAL A 77 13.09 27.97 -10.84
N ALA A 78 14.12 27.15 -11.05
CA ALA A 78 15.53 27.54 -11.05
C ALA A 78 16.12 27.86 -12.45
N ALA A 79 15.29 27.83 -13.50
CA ALA A 79 15.64 28.18 -14.88
C ALA A 79 14.96 29.49 -15.29
#